data_AF-A0A2L1S4U2-F1
#
_entry.id   AF-A0A2L1S4U2-F1
#
_cell.length_a   1.000
_cell.length_b   1.000
_cell.length_c   1.000
_cell.angle_alpha   90.00
_cell.angle_beta   90.00
_cell.angle_gamma   90.00
#
_symmetry.space_group_name_H-M   'P 1'
#
loop_
_entity.id
_entity.type
_entity.pdbx_description
1 polymer ?
#
loop_
_entity_poly.entity_id
_entity_poly.type
_entity_poly.pdbx_seq_one_letter_code
_entity_poly.pdbx_strand_id
1 'polypeptide(L)'
;MARVATAFVDPELIVIGGRLPSDMNADLVERIQHLDLVGPSRGLPVAPIQASKLGPQTGALGAASLPVFASFFAGSVGSGHNPYVNGRRR
;
A
#
# COMPACT_ATOMS: atom_id res chain seq x y z
N MET A 1 5.34 11.60 -6.07
CA MET A 1 5.47 10.31 -5.37
C MET A 1 4.72 9.18 -6.06
N ALA A 2 3.43 9.35 -6.40
CA ALA A 2 2.63 8.30 -7.07
C ALA A 2 3.32 7.71 -8.32
N ARG A 3 3.81 8.54 -9.25
CA ARG A 3 4.55 8.08 -10.43
C ARG A 3 5.77 7.20 -10.12
N VAL A 4 6.52 7.54 -9.06
CA VAL A 4 7.72 6.78 -8.67
C VAL A 4 7.31 5.43 -8.07
N ALA A 5 6.27 5.41 -7.23
CA ALA A 5 5.71 4.17 -6.71
C ALA A 5 5.17 3.28 -7.83
N THR A 6 4.47 3.85 -8.81
CA THR A 6 4.02 3.12 -10.01
C THR A 6 5.21 2.59 -10.82
N ALA A 7 6.23 3.39 -11.09
CA ALA A 7 7.39 2.95 -11.85
C ALA A 7 8.17 1.81 -11.19
N PHE A 8 8.22 1.80 -9.86
CA PHE A 8 9.09 0.89 -9.11
C PHE A 8 8.39 -0.40 -8.70
N VAL A 9 7.09 -0.33 -8.34
CA VAL A 9 6.34 -1.46 -7.78
C VAL A 9 5.25 -1.96 -8.74
N ASP A 10 4.82 -1.12 -9.68
CA ASP A 10 3.67 -1.38 -10.58
C ASP A 10 2.43 -1.90 -9.85
N PRO A 11 1.91 -1.18 -8.83
CA PRO A 11 0.78 -1.65 -8.06
C PRO A 11 -0.53 -1.43 -8.82
N GLU A 12 -1.49 -2.33 -8.64
CA GLU A 12 -2.87 -2.14 -9.12
C GLU A 12 -3.58 -0.96 -8.43
N LEU A 13 -3.16 -0.60 -7.20
CA LEU A 13 -3.76 0.47 -6.41
C LEU A 13 -2.77 1.04 -5.39
N ILE A 14 -2.75 2.37 -5.26
CA ILE A 14 -2.06 3.09 -4.19
C ILE A 14 -3.10 3.56 -3.16
N VAL A 15 -2.96 3.14 -1.90
CA VAL A 15 -3.85 3.56 -0.82
C VAL A 15 -3.15 4.57 0.09
N ILE A 16 -3.75 5.75 0.25
CA ILE A 16 -3.30 6.80 1.17
C ILE A 16 -3.99 6.60 2.52
N GLY A 17 -3.22 6.25 3.53
CA GLY A 17 -3.67 6.14 4.92
C GLY A 17 -2.69 6.82 5.87
N GLY A 18 -2.86 6.55 7.17
CA GLY A 18 -1.99 7.09 8.21
C GLY A 18 -2.79 7.72 9.35
N ARG A 19 -2.13 8.61 10.11
CA ARG A 19 -2.71 9.26 11.30
C ARG A 19 -3.50 10.53 10.98
N LEU A 20 -3.55 10.93 9.71
CA LEU A 20 -4.35 12.08 9.28
C LEU A 20 -5.84 11.76 9.39
N PRO A 21 -6.69 12.76 9.72
CA PRO A 21 -8.14 12.64 9.60
C PRO A 21 -8.57 12.14 8.22
N SER A 22 -9.67 11.40 8.15
CA SER A 22 -10.21 10.83 6.91
C SER A 22 -10.40 11.87 5.82
N ASP A 23 -10.91 13.04 6.20
CA ASP A 23 -11.29 14.10 5.28
C ASP A 23 -10.05 14.73 4.65
N MET A 24 -8.96 14.86 5.41
CA MET A 24 -7.68 15.31 4.88
C MET A 24 -7.07 14.31 3.89
N ASN A 25 -7.23 12.99 4.13
CA ASN A 25 -6.77 11.98 3.18
C ASN A 25 -7.60 12.02 1.89
N ALA A 26 -8.92 12.23 2.00
CA ALA A 26 -9.81 12.37 0.86
C ALA A 26 -9.42 13.62 0.02
N ASP A 27 -9.25 14.77 0.66
CA ASP A 27 -8.81 16.01 0.02
C ASP A 27 -7.45 15.85 -0.68
N LEU A 28 -6.50 15.14 -0.06
CA LEU A 28 -5.21 14.85 -0.67
C LEU A 28 -5.35 14.02 -1.94
N VAL A 29 -6.18 12.97 -1.90
CA VAL A 29 -6.44 12.11 -3.05
C VAL A 29 -7.13 12.90 -4.16
N GLU A 30 -8.14 13.69 -3.84
CA GLU A 30 -8.82 14.56 -4.80
C GLU A 30 -7.84 15.52 -5.48
N ARG A 31 -6.99 16.21 -4.70
CA ARG A 31 -5.96 17.10 -5.27
C ARG A 31 -5.00 16.36 -6.20
N ILE A 32 -4.59 15.14 -5.86
CA ILE A 32 -3.69 14.35 -6.70
C ILE A 32 -4.39 13.92 -7.99
N GLN A 33 -5.67 13.56 -7.94
CA GLN A 33 -6.46 13.17 -9.12
C GLN A 33 -6.61 14.31 -10.13
N HIS A 34 -6.59 15.56 -9.66
CA HIS A 34 -6.62 16.75 -10.53
C HIS A 34 -5.24 17.11 -11.12
N LEU A 35 -4.15 16.45 -10.68
CA LEU A 35 -2.84 16.62 -11.31
C LEU A 35 -2.77 15.75 -12.56
N ASP A 36 -2.39 16.36 -13.69
CA ASP A 36 -2.04 15.61 -14.89
C ASP A 36 -0.68 14.92 -14.70
N LEU A 37 -0.71 13.75 -14.08
CA LEU A 37 0.48 12.97 -13.81
C LEU A 37 0.83 12.14 -15.04
N VAL A 38 1.85 12.58 -15.77
CA VAL A 38 2.47 11.77 -16.83
C VAL A 38 2.91 10.43 -16.23
N GLY A 39 2.60 9.36 -16.95
CA GLY A 39 3.00 7.99 -16.64
C GLY A 39 4.49 7.79 -16.40
N PRO A 40 4.89 6.65 -15.81
CA PRO A 40 6.30 6.33 -15.61
C PRO A 40 7.07 6.14 -16.94
N SER A 41 6.37 5.75 -18.00
CA SER A 41 6.88 5.67 -19.38
C SER A 41 5.76 5.95 -20.39
N ARG A 42 6.09 6.02 -21.69
CA ARG A 42 5.10 6.30 -22.74
C ARG A 42 4.00 5.24 -22.76
N GLY A 43 2.76 5.68 -22.61
CA GLY A 43 1.57 4.83 -22.70
C GLY A 43 1.21 4.09 -21.42
N LEU A 44 2.00 4.17 -20.35
CA LEU A 44 1.65 3.58 -19.06
C LEU A 44 0.92 4.60 -18.19
N PRO A 45 -0.29 4.31 -17.67
CA PRO A 45 -0.96 5.20 -16.74
C PRO A 45 -0.28 5.17 -15.36
N VAL A 46 -0.53 6.20 -14.55
CA VAL A 46 -0.21 6.15 -13.12
C VAL A 46 -1.24 5.25 -12.43
N ALA A 47 -0.78 4.41 -11.51
CA ALA A 47 -1.66 3.55 -10.71
C ALA A 47 -2.74 4.39 -9.99
N PRO A 48 -3.99 3.90 -9.91
CA PRO A 48 -5.06 4.63 -9.25
C PRO A 48 -4.72 4.87 -7.77
N ILE A 49 -5.25 5.96 -7.23
CA ILE A 49 -4.97 6.39 -5.86
C ILE A 49 -6.30 6.56 -5.11
N GLN A 50 -6.39 5.97 -3.92
CA GLN A 50 -7.59 6.03 -3.07
C GLN A 50 -7.23 6.32 -1.61
N ALA A 51 -8.14 6.95 -0.87
CA ALA A 51 -7.99 7.14 0.57
C ALA A 51 -8.40 5.86 1.31
N SER A 52 -7.70 5.53 2.40
CA SER A 52 -8.08 4.41 3.28
C SER A 52 -9.44 4.67 3.93
N LYS A 53 -10.33 3.67 3.86
CA LYS A 53 -11.65 3.69 4.51
C LYS A 53 -11.61 3.27 5.99
N LEU A 54 -10.47 2.74 6.45
CA LEU A 54 -10.32 2.17 7.79
C LEU A 54 -9.80 3.17 8.83
N GLY A 55 -9.41 4.37 8.38
CA GLY A 55 -8.96 5.46 9.24
C GLY A 55 -7.87 5.03 10.23
N PRO A 56 -7.93 5.48 11.50
CA PRO A 56 -6.93 5.16 12.53
C PRO A 56 -6.77 3.67 12.82
N GLN A 57 -7.77 2.84 12.51
CA GLN A 57 -7.76 1.42 12.81
C GLN A 57 -6.98 0.59 11.78
N THR A 58 -6.58 1.18 10.65
CA THR A 58 -5.86 0.50 9.57
C THR A 58 -4.70 -0.36 10.08
N GLY A 59 -3.86 0.19 10.97
CA GLY A 59 -2.70 -0.53 11.51
C GLY A 59 -3.08 -1.70 12.42
N ALA A 60 -4.10 -1.53 13.27
CA ALA A 60 -4.58 -2.58 14.16
C ALA A 60 -5.24 -3.72 13.38
N LEU A 61 -6.05 -3.40 12.37
CA LEU A 61 -6.66 -4.39 11.49
C LEU A 61 -5.62 -5.15 10.65
N GLY A 62 -4.59 -4.45 10.15
CA GLY A 62 -3.47 -5.07 9.47
C GLY A 62 -2.64 -5.99 10.37
N ALA A 63 -2.45 -5.64 11.65
CA ALA A 63 -1.78 -6.52 12.60
C ALA A 63 -2.64 -7.74 12.96
N ALA A 64 -3.95 -7.55 13.13
CA ALA A 64 -4.89 -8.62 13.43
C ALA A 64 -5.09 -9.60 12.27
N SER A 65 -4.78 -9.22 11.03
CA SER A 65 -4.85 -10.12 9.88
C SER A 65 -3.64 -11.05 9.77
N LEU A 66 -2.54 -10.79 10.48
CA LEU A 66 -1.31 -11.60 10.39
C LEU A 66 -1.52 -13.08 10.79
N PRO A 67 -2.22 -13.42 11.89
CA PRO A 67 -2.46 -14.82 12.23
C PRO A 67 -3.31 -15.54 11.17
N VAL A 68 -4.33 -14.86 10.64
CA VAL A 68 -5.18 -15.39 9.55
C VAL A 68 -4.31 -15.67 8.32
N PHE A 69 -3.45 -14.72 7.95
CA PHE A 69 -2.53 -14.89 6.83
C PHE A 69 -1.57 -16.07 7.06
N ALA A 70 -0.97 -16.18 8.25
CA ALA A 70 -0.05 -17.25 8.60
C ALA A 70 -0.72 -18.64 8.59
N SER A 71 -1.97 -18.75 9.04
CA SER A 71 -2.68 -20.03 9.09
C SER A 71 -3.19 -20.51 7.73
N PHE A 72 -3.58 -19.60 6.84
CA PHE A 72 -4.28 -19.96 5.60
C PHE A 72 -3.50 -19.68 4.32
N PHE A 73 -2.46 -18.85 4.37
CA PHE A 73 -1.71 -18.40 3.18
C PHE A 73 -0.21 -18.69 3.25
N ALA A 74 0.27 -19.49 4.20
CA ALA A 74 1.69 -19.85 4.36
C ALA A 74 2.34 -20.50 3.12
N GLY A 75 1.56 -21.15 2.26
CA GLY A 75 2.05 -21.71 0.99
C GLY A 75 2.25 -20.68 -0.13
N SER A 76 1.71 -19.47 0.00
CA SER A 76 1.79 -18.41 -1.02
C SER A 76 3.07 -17.56 -0.95
N VAL A 77 3.81 -17.64 0.17
CA VAL A 77 5.02 -16.84 0.44
C VAL A 77 6.34 -17.55 0.08
N GLY A 78 6.28 -18.74 -0.53
CA GLY A 78 7.44 -19.61 -0.80
C GLY A 78 8.50 -19.07 -1.78
N SER A 79 8.34 -17.88 -2.35
CA SER A 79 9.30 -17.26 -3.28
C SER A 79 9.88 -15.92 -2.80
N GLY A 80 9.54 -15.44 -1.61
CA GLY A 80 10.05 -14.17 -1.06
C GLY A 80 10.85 -14.35 0.22
N HIS A 81 12.15 -14.07 0.20
CA HIS A 81 13.00 -13.98 1.39
C HIS A 81 12.31 -13.19 2.51
N ASN A 82 12.13 -13.82 3.68
CA ASN A 82 11.52 -13.20 4.85
C ASN A 82 12.60 -12.74 5.86
N PRO A 83 12.95 -11.44 5.92
CA PRO A 83 13.94 -10.92 6.86
C PRO A 83 13.45 -10.88 8.32
N TYR A 84 12.15 -11.09 8.59
CA TYR A 84 11.58 -11.05 9.94
C TYR A 84 11.80 -12.34 10.75
N VAL A 85 12.30 -13.41 10.12
CA VAL A 85 12.55 -14.70 10.81
C VAL A 85 13.94 -14.75 11.47
N ASN A 86 14.90 -13.93 11.02
CA ASN A 86 16.29 -13.97 11.51
C ASN A 86 16.59 -12.97 12.64
N GLY A 87 15.63 -12.76 13.54
CA GLY A 87 15.79 -11.87 14.70
C GLY A 87 16.29 -12.53 15.99
N ARG A 88 16.48 -13.86 16.03
CA ARG A 88 16.93 -14.56 17.25
C ARG A 88 17.49 -15.95 16.96
N ARG A 89 18.81 -16.11 17.04
CA ARG A 89 19.50 -16.92 18.06
C ARG A 89 21.02 -16.89 17.84
N ARG A 90 21.72 -16.91 18.97
CA ARG A 90 23.18 -16.95 19.12
C ARG A 90 23.80 -18.17 18.46
#